data_AF-A0A2M7XMZ8-F1
#
_entry.id   AF-A0A2M7XMZ8-F1
#
_cell.length_a   1.000
_cell.length_b   1.000
_cell.length_c   1.000
_cell.angle_alpha   90.00
_cell.angle_beta   90.00
_cell.angle_gamma   90.00
#
_symmetry.space_group_name_H-M   'P 1'
#
loop_
_entity.id
_entity.type
_entity.pdbx_description
1 polymer ?
#
loop_
_entity_poly.entity_id
_entity_poly.type
_entity_poly.pdbx_seq_one_letter_code
_entity_poly.pdbx_strand_id
1 'polypeptide(L)'
;MCTKIAIVGSRNMSDYGREVISKLRITNYELVTINVMGCNREIIKKCRENNIKIKIFEGGDFEMLNEQVANYADVLVIIEGGKNSGTILLAQKFVEKNKLVYCVPGRINDPNSFACNWLISQGAILLIDFCITL
;
A
#
# COMPACT_ATOMS: atom_id res chain seq x y z
N MET A 1 2.09 13.91 16.51
CA MET A 1 0.92 13.36 15.77
C MET A 1 1.21 11.90 15.47
N CYS A 2 0.18 11.04 15.44
CA CYS A 2 0.34 9.67 14.96
C CYS A 2 0.51 9.69 13.43
N THR A 3 1.61 9.15 12.92
CA THR A 3 1.86 9.06 11.47
C THR A 3 0.85 8.09 10.83
N LYS A 4 0.26 8.51 9.71
CA LYS A 4 -0.76 7.76 8.97
C LYS A 4 -0.16 7.10 7.73
N ILE A 5 -0.23 5.78 7.64
CA ILE A 5 0.40 5.02 6.55
C ILE A 5 -0.69 4.38 5.70
N ALA A 6 -0.78 4.78 4.43
CA ALA A 6 -1.58 4.08 3.45
C ALA A 6 -0.88 2.79 3.02
N ILE A 7 -1.54 1.64 3.15
CA ILE A 7 -1.04 0.36 2.62
C ILE A 7 -2.05 -0.20 1.62
N VAL A 8 -1.58 -0.46 0.40
CA VAL A 8 -2.39 -0.94 -0.72
C VAL A 8 -1.65 -2.02 -1.52
N GLY A 9 -2.36 -2.72 -2.40
CA GLY A 9 -1.73 -3.64 -3.33
C GLY A 9 -2.71 -4.24 -4.35
N SER A 10 -2.33 -5.37 -4.94
CA SER A 10 -3.11 -6.04 -5.97
C SER A 10 -4.44 -6.59 -5.43
N ARG A 11 -5.49 -6.47 -6.25
CA ARG A 11 -6.78 -7.15 -6.04
C ARG A 11 -6.70 -8.66 -6.29
N ASN A 12 -5.77 -9.08 -7.15
CA ASN A 12 -5.46 -10.48 -7.40
C ASN A 12 -4.17 -10.84 -6.64
N MET A 13 -4.30 -10.95 -5.31
CA MET A 13 -3.14 -11.02 -4.42
C MET A 13 -2.34 -12.32 -4.60
N SER A 14 -1.03 -12.22 -4.70
CA SER A 14 -0.13 -13.38 -4.76
C SER A 14 0.16 -13.97 -3.38
N ASP A 15 0.73 -15.18 -3.34
CA ASP A 15 1.24 -15.75 -2.09
C ASP A 15 2.39 -14.92 -1.50
N TYR A 16 3.20 -14.29 -2.35
CA TYR A 16 4.24 -13.36 -1.92
C TYR A 16 3.64 -12.12 -1.22
N GLY A 17 2.63 -11.50 -1.82
CA GLY A 17 1.91 -10.37 -1.22
C GLY A 17 1.28 -10.74 0.13
N ARG A 18 0.67 -11.93 0.23
CA ARG A 18 0.13 -12.46 1.49
C ARG A 18 1.23 -12.64 2.54
N GLU A 19 2.36 -13.25 2.17
CA GLU A 19 3.49 -13.47 3.06
C GLU A 19 4.04 -12.14 3.60
N VAL A 20 4.25 -11.17 2.71
CA VAL A 20 4.71 -9.82 3.07
C VAL A 20 3.77 -9.21 4.09
N ILE A 21 2.46 -9.14 3.81
CA ILE A 21 1.48 -8.55 4.72
C ILE A 21 1.47 -9.29 6.06
N SER A 22 1.53 -10.62 6.06
CA SER A 22 1.56 -11.42 7.29
C SER A 22 2.73 -11.04 8.21
N LYS A 23 3.90 -10.76 7.63
CA LYS A 23 5.14 -10.45 8.35
C LYS A 23 5.28 -8.98 8.76
N LEU A 24 4.54 -8.06 8.12
CA LEU A 24 4.59 -6.63 8.48
C LEU A 24 4.37 -6.42 9.98
N ARG A 25 5.28 -5.68 10.59
CA ARG A 25 5.21 -5.22 11.98
C ARG A 25 4.83 -3.75 11.96
N ILE A 26 3.67 -3.45 12.55
CA ILE A 26 3.05 -2.14 12.48
C ILE A 26 2.76 -1.70 13.91
N THR A 27 3.54 -0.74 14.40
CA THR A 27 3.47 -0.24 15.77
C THR A 27 3.50 1.28 15.75
N ASN A 28 2.66 1.94 16.53
CA ASN A 28 2.62 3.41 16.66
C ASN A 28 2.18 4.18 15.40
N TYR A 29 1.48 3.51 14.48
CA TYR A 29 0.92 4.12 13.27
C TYR A 29 -0.59 3.90 13.18
N GLU A 30 -1.27 4.84 12.53
CA GLU A 30 -2.64 4.63 12.05
C GLU A 30 -2.57 4.18 10.60
N LEU A 31 -3.12 3.00 10.29
CA LEU A 31 -3.15 2.53 8.93
C LEU A 31 -4.31 3.12 8.13
N VAL A 32 -4.11 3.23 6.83
CA VAL A 32 -5.10 3.73 5.88
C VAL A 32 -5.20 2.74 4.73
N THR A 33 -6.40 2.37 4.32
CA THR A 33 -6.60 1.52 3.15
C THR A 33 -7.99 1.72 2.54
N ILE A 34 -8.28 1.06 1.43
CA ILE A 34 -9.61 1.03 0.80
C ILE A 34 -10.26 -0.34 0.94
N ASN A 35 -11.59 -0.43 0.94
CA ASN A 35 -12.29 -1.72 1.06
C ASN A 35 -12.41 -2.44 -0.30
N VAL A 36 -11.34 -3.11 -0.72
CA VAL A 36 -11.31 -3.96 -1.93
C VAL A 36 -10.67 -5.33 -1.65
N MET A 37 -10.90 -6.29 -2.53
CA MET A 37 -10.30 -7.63 -2.45
C MET A 37 -8.76 -7.62 -2.53
N GLY A 38 -8.13 -8.76 -2.24
CA GLY A 38 -6.68 -8.93 -2.33
C GLY A 38 -5.96 -8.30 -1.13
N CYS A 39 -4.87 -7.56 -1.41
CA CYS A 39 -3.99 -7.00 -0.39
C CYS A 39 -4.74 -6.18 0.67
N ASN A 40 -5.68 -5.34 0.24
CA ASN A 40 -6.39 -4.45 1.14
C ASN A 40 -7.25 -5.22 2.16
N ARG A 41 -7.96 -6.27 1.74
CA ARG A 41 -8.70 -7.14 2.67
C ARG A 41 -7.78 -7.85 3.67
N GLU A 42 -6.59 -8.30 3.23
CA GLU A 42 -5.62 -8.94 4.11
C GLU A 42 -5.06 -7.96 5.14
N ILE A 43 -4.80 -6.71 4.76
CA ILE A 43 -4.39 -5.64 5.67
C ILE A 43 -5.50 -5.35 6.70
N ILE A 44 -6.75 -5.22 6.25
CA ILE A 44 -7.90 -5.00 7.14
C ILE A 44 -8.03 -6.15 8.15
N LYS A 45 -7.93 -7.39 7.67
CA LYS A 45 -7.98 -8.59 8.53
C LYS A 45 -6.87 -8.56 9.58
N LYS A 46 -5.61 -8.39 9.16
CA LYS A 46 -4.46 -8.31 10.05
C LYS A 46 -4.63 -7.20 11.10
N CYS A 47 -5.12 -6.03 10.70
CA CYS A 47 -5.32 -4.92 11.64
C CYS A 47 -6.39 -5.24 12.69
N ARG A 48 -7.51 -5.85 12.27
CA ARG A 48 -8.56 -6.27 13.20
C ARG A 48 -8.07 -7.34 14.18
N GLU A 49 -7.34 -8.33 13.69
CA GLU A 49 -6.79 -9.41 14.52
C GLU A 49 -5.76 -8.93 15.55
N ASN A 50 -5.03 -7.85 15.23
CA ASN A 50 -3.96 -7.32 16.08
C ASN A 50 -4.34 -6.01 16.79
N ASN A 51 -5.62 -5.60 16.76
CA ASN A 51 -6.11 -4.34 17.33
C ASN A 51 -5.32 -3.09 16.87
N ILE A 52 -4.89 -3.07 15.60
CA ILE A 52 -4.20 -1.94 14.99
C ILE A 52 -5.25 -0.94 14.50
N LYS A 53 -5.08 0.34 14.86
CA LYS A 53 -5.96 1.42 14.39
C LYS A 53 -5.90 1.53 12.86
N ILE A 54 -7.04 1.46 12.19
CA ILE A 54 -7.14 1.54 10.74
C ILE A 54 -8.33 2.41 10.29
N LYS A 55 -8.05 3.33 9.36
CA LYS A 55 -9.06 4.08 8.59
C LYS A 55 -9.28 3.38 7.25
N ILE A 56 -10.53 3.04 6.97
CA ILE A 56 -10.94 2.40 5.71
C ILE A 56 -11.78 3.40 4.91
N PHE A 57 -11.40 3.62 3.65
CA PHE A 57 -12.19 4.39 2.68
C PHE A 57 -12.98 3.43 1.77
N GLU A 58 -14.23 3.78 1.48
CA GLU A 58 -15.17 2.93 0.74
C GLU A 58 -15.91 3.74 -0.32
N GLY A 59 -16.21 3.14 -1.46
CA GLY A 59 -16.87 3.81 -2.57
C GLY A 59 -16.64 3.09 -3.90
N GLY A 60 -17.43 3.44 -4.91
CA GLY A 60 -17.27 2.93 -6.28
C GLY A 60 -16.37 3.78 -7.18
N ASP A 61 -16.12 5.04 -6.79
CA ASP A 61 -15.25 5.96 -7.53
C ASP A 61 -13.81 5.85 -7.03
N PHE A 62 -12.98 5.17 -7.81
CA PHE A 62 -11.57 4.96 -7.46
C PHE A 62 -10.71 6.22 -7.60
N GLU A 63 -11.09 7.18 -8.43
CA GLU A 63 -10.36 8.45 -8.54
C GLU A 63 -10.56 9.28 -7.27
N MET A 64 -11.82 9.37 -6.81
CA MET A 64 -12.16 10.01 -5.54
C MET A 64 -11.49 9.32 -4.35
N LEU A 65 -11.50 7.98 -4.30
CA LEU A 65 -10.82 7.22 -3.24
C LEU A 65 -9.32 7.51 -3.21
N ASN A 66 -8.68 7.60 -4.38
CA ASN A 66 -7.25 7.92 -4.45
C ASN A 66 -6.94 9.31 -3.88
N GLU A 67 -7.75 10.32 -4.22
CA GLU A 67 -7.63 11.66 -3.63
C GLU A 67 -7.84 11.65 -2.11
N GLN A 68 -8.88 10.96 -1.64
CA GLN A 68 -9.19 10.86 -0.20
C GLN A 68 -8.03 10.22 0.58
N VAL A 69 -7.51 9.10 0.09
CA VAL A 69 -6.37 8.40 0.72
C VAL A 69 -5.12 9.28 0.69
N ALA A 70 -4.80 9.89 -0.44
CA ALA A 70 -3.62 10.74 -0.60
C ALA A 70 -3.71 12.02 0.22
N ASN A 71 -4.91 12.57 0.47
CA ASN A 71 -5.10 13.71 1.36
C ASN A 71 -4.94 13.31 2.83
N TYR A 72 -5.43 12.13 3.22
CA TYR A 72 -5.49 11.69 4.61
C TYR A 72 -4.17 11.10 5.14
N ALA A 73 -3.52 10.23 4.37
CA ALA A 73 -2.31 9.53 4.80
C ALA A 73 -1.04 10.37 4.58
N ASP A 74 -0.03 10.14 5.40
CA ASP A 74 1.25 10.88 5.36
C ASP A 74 2.27 10.18 4.44
N VAL A 75 2.21 8.84 4.34
CA VAL A 75 3.10 8.00 3.51
C VAL A 75 2.30 6.88 2.83
N LEU A 76 2.72 6.46 1.63
CA LEU A 76 2.17 5.32 0.90
C LEU A 76 3.13 4.13 0.91
N VAL A 77 2.61 2.93 1.15
CA VAL A 77 3.27 1.64 0.98
C VAL A 77 2.47 0.79 0.00
N ILE A 78 3.14 0.31 -1.05
CA ILE A 78 2.55 -0.58 -2.05
C ILE A 78 3.21 -1.96 -1.93
N ILE A 79 2.38 -2.97 -1.66
CA ILE A 79 2.83 -4.36 -1.48
C ILE A 79 3.11 -5.03 -2.83
N GLU A 80 2.19 -4.90 -3.78
CA GLU A 80 2.31 -5.47 -5.12
C GLU A 80 1.29 -4.83 -6.07
N GLY A 81 1.51 -4.96 -7.38
CA GLY A 81 0.59 -4.52 -8.42
C GLY A 81 1.11 -4.84 -9.82
N GLY A 82 0.18 -5.16 -10.74
CA GLY A 82 0.51 -5.36 -12.15
C GLY A 82 0.70 -4.06 -12.95
N LYS A 83 1.03 -4.19 -14.23
CA LYS A 83 1.28 -3.06 -15.15
C LYS A 83 0.16 -2.03 -15.23
N ASN A 84 -1.09 -2.47 -15.12
CA ASN A 84 -2.28 -1.60 -15.17
C ASN A 84 -2.90 -1.40 -13.77
N SER A 85 -2.08 -1.49 -12.71
CA SER A 85 -2.57 -1.38 -11.34
C SER A 85 -2.99 0.04 -10.98
N GLY A 86 -4.15 0.19 -10.34
CA GLY A 86 -4.59 1.46 -9.76
C GLY A 86 -3.66 2.00 -8.66
N THR A 87 -2.77 1.15 -8.12
CA THR A 87 -1.73 1.59 -7.18
C THR A 87 -0.75 2.59 -7.79
N ILE A 88 -0.54 2.55 -9.11
CA ILE A 88 0.30 3.52 -9.84
C ILE A 88 -0.35 4.91 -9.80
N LEU A 89 -1.66 4.99 -10.05
CA LEU A 89 -2.41 6.25 -9.98
C LEU A 89 -2.40 6.82 -8.56
N LEU A 90 -2.54 5.97 -7.54
CA LEU A 90 -2.43 6.42 -6.15
C LEU A 90 -1.02 6.93 -5.82
N ALA A 91 0.03 6.27 -6.29
CA ALA A 91 1.41 6.73 -6.11
C ALA A 91 1.62 8.13 -6.70
N GLN A 92 1.08 8.40 -7.89
CA GLN A 92 1.12 9.73 -8.50
C GLN A 92 0.48 10.78 -7.58
N LYS A 93 -0.68 10.48 -6.95
CA LYS A 93 -1.34 11.38 -6.00
C LYS A 93 -0.51 11.67 -4.75
N PHE A 94 0.30 10.74 -4.27
CA PHE A 94 1.22 11.00 -3.16
C PHE A 94 2.38 11.88 -3.60
N VAL A 95 2.97 11.61 -4.78
CA VAL A 95 4.06 12.42 -5.34
C VAL A 95 3.61 13.85 -5.61
N GLU A 96 2.44 14.06 -6.22
CA GLU A 96 1.82 15.38 -6.46
C GLU A 96 1.68 16.20 -5.15
N LYS A 97 1.53 15.52 -4.01
CA LYS A 97 1.39 16.13 -2.68
C LYS A 97 2.70 16.16 -1.89
N ASN A 98 3.85 15.91 -2.53
CA ASN A 98 5.18 15.84 -1.91
C ASN A 98 5.27 14.81 -0.77
N LYS A 99 4.57 13.67 -0.89
CA LYS A 99 4.58 12.58 0.08
C LYS A 99 5.42 11.41 -0.41
N LEU A 100 5.98 10.67 0.54
CA LEU A 100 6.83 9.52 0.24
C LEU A 100 6.00 8.32 -0.24
N VAL A 101 6.57 7.58 -1.20
CA VAL A 101 6.03 6.32 -1.71
C VAL A 101 7.07 5.22 -1.49
N TYR A 102 6.65 4.16 -0.82
CA TYR A 102 7.43 2.95 -0.57
C TYR A 102 6.84 1.79 -1.37
N CYS A 103 7.71 0.95 -1.91
CA CYS A 103 7.33 -0.21 -2.70
C CYS A 103 8.10 -1.44 -2.24
N VAL A 104 7.39 -2.55 -2.06
CA VAL A 104 8.02 -3.85 -1.80
C VAL A 104 8.56 -4.39 -3.14
N PRO A 105 9.87 -4.64 -3.26
CA PRO A 105 10.42 -5.18 -4.49
C PRO A 105 9.96 -6.62 -4.70
N GLY A 106 9.98 -7.08 -5.95
CA GLY A 106 9.65 -8.46 -6.28
C GLY A 106 10.35 -8.96 -7.54
N ARG A 107 10.13 -10.23 -7.88
CA ARG A 107 10.82 -10.87 -9.01
C ARG A 107 10.42 -10.22 -10.33
N ILE A 108 11.39 -9.97 -11.22
CA ILE A 108 11.13 -9.30 -12.51
C ILE A 108 10.20 -10.08 -13.46
N ASN A 109 10.04 -11.38 -13.24
CA ASN A 109 9.17 -12.26 -14.01
C ASN A 109 7.80 -12.48 -13.35
N ASP A 110 7.55 -11.92 -12.16
CA ASP A 110 6.24 -11.95 -11.53
C ASP A 110 5.40 -10.77 -12.02
N PRO A 111 4.26 -11.00 -12.70
CA PRO A 111 3.40 -9.92 -13.17
C PRO A 111 2.92 -8.99 -12.07
N ASN A 112 2.71 -9.49 -10.85
CA ASN A 112 2.29 -8.67 -9.70
C ASN A 112 3.44 -7.83 -9.11
N SER A 113 4.69 -8.06 -9.50
CA SER A 113 5.83 -7.25 -9.05
C SER A 113 6.07 -6.03 -9.95
N PHE A 114 5.41 -5.93 -11.10
CA PHE A 114 5.70 -4.91 -12.11
C PHE A 114 5.54 -3.48 -11.57
N ALA A 115 4.40 -3.15 -10.96
CA ALA A 115 4.12 -1.79 -10.50
C ALA A 115 5.13 -1.34 -9.46
N CYS A 116 5.44 -2.19 -8.47
CA CYS A 116 6.42 -1.87 -7.45
C CYS A 116 7.81 -1.65 -8.06
N ASN A 117 8.30 -2.58 -8.88
CA ASN A 117 9.61 -2.46 -9.51
C ASN A 117 9.71 -1.24 -10.44
N TRP A 118 8.64 -0.95 -11.18
CA TRP A 118 8.57 0.24 -12.02
C TRP A 118 8.55 1.52 -11.19
N LEU A 119 7.73 1.61 -10.14
CA LEU A 119 7.71 2.78 -9.24
C LEU A 119 9.07 3.00 -8.55
N ILE A 120 9.76 1.92 -8.16
CA ILE A 120 11.13 2.01 -7.63
C ILE A 120 12.07 2.62 -8.66
N SER A 121 11.98 2.21 -9.94
CA SER A 121 12.79 2.82 -11.00
C SER A 121 12.42 4.28 -11.29
N GLN A 122 11.23 4.72 -10.90
CA GLN A 122 10.79 6.13 -10.93
C GLN A 122 11.15 6.91 -9.65
N GLY A 123 11.83 6.30 -8.68
CA GLY A 123 12.28 6.96 -7.44
C GLY A 123 11.45 6.67 -6.20
N ALA A 124 10.52 5.71 -6.23
CA ALA A 124 9.91 5.21 -4.99
C ALA A 124 10.96 4.52 -4.11
N ILE A 125 10.79 4.63 -2.80
CA ILE A 125 11.72 4.08 -1.81
C ILE A 125 11.50 2.56 -1.70
N LEU A 126 12.59 1.80 -1.70
CA LEU A 126 12.56 0.36 -1.49
C LEU A 126 12.15 0.03 -0.05
N LEU A 127 11.10 -0.78 0.11
CA LEU A 127 10.75 -1.37 1.40
C LEU A 127 11.32 -2.79 1.47
N ILE A 128 12.42 -2.93 2.21
CA ILE A 128 13.17 -4.20 2.35
C ILE A 128 13.11 -4.80 3.75
N ASP A 129 12.44 -4.13 4.69
CA ASP A 129 12.22 -4.61 6.06
C ASP A 129 10.71 -4.70 6.34
N PHE A 130 10.32 -5.70 7.13
CA PHE A 130 8.97 -5.88 7.62
C PHE A 130 8.63 -4.94 8.78
N CYS A 131 9.64 -4.39 9.46
CA CYS A 131 9.47 -3.34 10.44
C CYS A 131 9.35 -1.99 9.73
N ILE A 132 8.13 -1.47 9.66
CA ILE A 132 7.90 -0.14 9.09
C ILE A 132 8.27 0.88 10.16
N THR A 133 9.46 1.47 10.09
CA THR A 133 9.88 2.63 10.89
C THR A 133 10.04 3.83 9.97
N LEU A 134 8.95 4.55 9.77
CA LEU A 134 8.83 5.76 8.94
C LEU A 134 8.69 7.01 9.80
#